data_AF-A0A4V2API5-F1
#
_entry.id   AF-A0A4V2API5-F1
#
_cell.length_a   1.000
_cell.length_b   1.000
_cell.length_c   1.000
_cell.angle_alpha   90.00
_cell.angle_beta   90.00
_cell.angle_gamma   90.00
#
_symmetry.space_group_name_H-M   'P 1'
#
loop_
_entity.id
_entity.type
_entity.pdbx_description
1 polymer ?
#
loop_
_entity_poly.entity_id
_entity_poly.type
_entity_poly.pdbx_seq_one_letter_code
_entity_poly.pdbx_strand_id
1 'polypeptide(L)'
;MPLDLLKYTLSHIELFCQANDMVLFYGQVVDDFGFLIQWDGAEGERGLDELMVIAKGAGVKLLHIQRVYNDVEIDEETLAELLVYVDEEGDGEGKEEILKEVALVEETKGQLVSLTLSFFYQGGCYSWEQKAAWEPSYSFVSDFLYGSDTGDDDDDEDDDNDNDDDEYNDDEDDGNSDANESTGEDQESETIKDRSTGTIGENSPDSSLLSIFGSRDTLSPETIEQYARKLIQTEKYVRAKHMHERRTIAKQLLQAEGFSTMREWWIIEERAEELYRDEVVPQREKEYIEKIKAYLKSTDKPSMAGAARIVDMDARRVGPYWEKAKNSLL
;
A
#
# COMPACT_ATOMS: atom_id res chain seq x y z
N MET A 1 26.74 4.78 16.11
CA MET A 1 25.60 4.91 15.18
C MET A 1 26.10 4.56 13.79
N PRO A 2 25.45 3.63 13.08
CA PRO A 2 25.77 3.36 11.68
C PRO A 2 25.66 4.66 10.86
N LEU A 3 26.54 4.81 9.88
CA LEU A 3 26.55 5.98 8.99
C LEU A 3 25.24 5.97 8.19
N ASP A 4 24.47 7.05 8.26
CA ASP A 4 23.29 7.23 7.42
C ASP A 4 23.75 7.51 5.98
N LEU A 5 23.89 6.42 5.22
CA LEU A 5 24.39 6.42 3.85
C LEU A 5 23.55 7.35 2.96
N LEU A 6 22.22 7.36 3.14
CA LEU A 6 21.33 8.20 2.34
C LEU A 6 21.52 9.69 2.62
N LYS A 7 21.73 10.09 3.89
CA LYS A 7 22.09 11.48 4.21
C LYS A 7 23.42 11.89 3.59
N TYR A 8 24.42 10.99 3.60
CA TYR A 8 25.70 11.23 2.94
C TYR A 8 25.52 11.40 1.42
N THR A 9 24.79 10.48 0.78
CA THR A 9 24.45 10.53 -0.64
C THR A 9 23.73 11.83 -1.01
N LEU A 10 22.72 12.25 -0.25
CA LEU A 10 22.01 13.50 -0.47
C LEU A 10 22.95 14.70 -0.43
N SER A 11 23.84 14.75 0.57
CA SER A 11 24.84 15.82 0.70
C SER A 11 25.80 15.83 -0.50
N HIS A 12 26.18 14.66 -1.02
CA HIS A 12 27.03 14.53 -2.20
C HIS A 12 26.33 15.08 -3.46
N ILE A 13 25.05 14.77 -3.66
CA ILE A 13 24.24 15.31 -4.76
C ILE A 13 24.14 16.84 -4.67
N GLU A 14 23.86 17.38 -3.48
CA GLU A 14 23.76 18.82 -3.24
C GLU A 14 25.06 19.55 -3.58
N LEU A 15 26.20 19.02 -3.12
CA LEU A 15 27.52 19.56 -3.43
C LEU A 15 27.84 19.48 -4.93
N PHE A 16 27.50 18.36 -5.58
CA PHE A 16 27.68 18.21 -7.02
C PHE A 16 26.85 19.25 -7.79
N CYS A 17 25.58 19.45 -7.43
CA CYS A 17 24.70 20.39 -8.11
C CYS A 17 25.20 21.83 -7.95
N GLN A 18 25.61 22.20 -6.73
CA GLN A 18 26.18 23.51 -6.44
C GLN A 18 27.45 23.77 -7.26
N ALA A 19 28.34 22.78 -7.40
CA ALA A 19 29.59 22.91 -8.14
C ALA A 19 29.40 23.00 -9.67
N ASN A 20 28.22 22.61 -10.19
CA ASN A 20 27.96 22.49 -11.63
C ASN A 20 26.85 23.42 -12.14
N ASP A 21 26.43 24.40 -11.33
CA ASP A 21 25.31 25.31 -11.63
C ASP A 21 24.05 24.55 -12.05
N MET A 22 23.70 23.52 -11.27
CA MET A 22 22.47 22.74 -11.42
C MET A 22 21.55 23.03 -10.23
N VAL A 23 20.26 23.11 -10.50
CA VAL A 23 19.22 23.34 -9.50
C VAL A 23 18.66 22.00 -9.05
N LEU A 24 18.48 21.83 -7.75
CA LEU A 24 17.73 20.72 -7.17
C LEU A 24 16.28 21.13 -6.93
N PHE A 25 15.36 20.30 -7.38
CA PHE A 25 13.94 20.39 -7.06
C PHE A 25 13.54 19.20 -6.20
N TYR A 26 13.04 19.49 -5.00
CA TYR A 26 12.57 18.48 -4.06
C TYR A 26 11.06 18.27 -4.27
N GLY A 27 10.65 17.05 -4.59
CA GLY A 27 9.25 16.71 -4.77
C GLY A 27 9.08 15.27 -5.25
N GLN A 28 7.86 14.91 -5.65
CA GLN A 28 7.56 13.65 -6.32
C GLN A 28 7.38 13.93 -7.81
N VAL A 29 7.92 13.06 -8.66
CA VAL A 29 7.54 13.07 -10.08
C VAL A 29 6.32 12.15 -10.22
N VAL A 30 5.21 12.65 -10.76
CA VAL A 30 4.01 11.83 -10.95
C VAL A 30 4.18 10.99 -12.22
N ASP A 31 4.04 9.65 -12.12
CA ASP A 31 4.44 8.58 -13.08
C ASP A 31 3.83 8.61 -14.51
N ASP A 32 3.32 9.75 -14.93
CA ASP A 32 2.62 9.94 -16.19
C ASP A 32 3.57 10.15 -17.40
N PHE A 33 4.76 9.53 -17.39
CA PHE A 33 5.78 9.67 -18.44
C PHE A 33 5.81 8.48 -19.38
N GLY A 34 5.81 8.74 -20.68
CA GLY A 34 5.86 7.69 -21.70
C GLY A 34 7.20 6.93 -21.79
N PHE A 35 8.25 7.37 -21.08
CA PHE A 35 9.56 6.70 -21.12
C PHE A 35 10.37 6.95 -19.84
N LEU A 36 10.36 5.97 -18.93
CA LEU A 36 11.20 5.92 -17.74
C LEU A 36 12.41 5.01 -18.02
N ILE A 37 13.61 5.53 -17.75
CA ILE A 37 14.88 4.81 -17.84
C ILE A 37 15.42 4.69 -16.42
N GLN A 38 15.21 3.51 -15.84
CA GLN A 38 15.79 3.14 -14.55
C GLN A 38 17.30 2.95 -14.75
N TRP A 39 18.08 3.76 -14.05
CA TRP A 39 19.53 3.65 -13.99
C TRP A 39 19.88 2.67 -12.87
N ASP A 40 19.62 1.39 -13.13
CA ASP A 40 19.95 0.30 -12.23
C ASP A 40 21.47 0.14 -12.17
N GLY A 41 22.08 0.86 -11.23
CA GLY A 41 23.42 0.56 -10.75
C GLY A 41 23.34 -0.71 -9.90
N ALA A 42 23.06 -1.85 -10.51
CA ALA A 42 22.92 -3.14 -9.82
C ALA A 42 24.17 -3.51 -8.97
N GLU A 43 25.29 -2.77 -9.10
CA GLU A 43 26.48 -2.93 -8.26
C GLU A 43 27.18 -1.56 -7.96
N GLY A 44 26.70 -0.83 -6.94
CA GLY A 44 27.52 0.12 -6.15
C GLY A 44 27.44 1.63 -6.49
N GLU A 45 28.23 2.43 -5.74
CA GLU A 45 28.33 3.91 -5.78
C GLU A 45 28.59 4.51 -7.18
N ARG A 46 29.06 3.69 -8.13
CA ARG A 46 29.35 4.12 -9.51
C ARG A 46 28.11 4.56 -10.28
N GLY A 47 26.92 4.06 -9.93
CA GLY A 47 25.68 4.42 -10.63
C GLY A 47 25.33 5.91 -10.50
N LEU A 48 25.48 6.49 -9.30
CA LEU A 48 25.10 7.87 -9.04
C LEU A 48 26.06 8.86 -9.71
N ASP A 49 27.36 8.68 -9.52
CA ASP A 49 28.37 9.58 -10.10
C ASP A 49 28.31 9.57 -11.63
N GLU A 50 28.12 8.40 -12.24
CA GLU A 50 27.95 8.27 -13.68
C GLU A 50 26.68 8.99 -14.17
N LEU A 51 25.55 8.79 -13.49
CA LEU A 51 24.30 9.48 -13.82
C LEU A 51 24.47 11.00 -13.75
N MET A 52 25.10 11.52 -12.69
CA MET A 52 25.34 12.95 -12.51
C MET A 52 26.29 13.52 -13.58
N VAL A 53 27.33 12.78 -13.97
CA VAL A 53 28.24 13.16 -15.07
C VAL A 53 27.50 13.19 -16.39
N ILE A 54 26.60 12.24 -16.65
CA ILE A 54 25.77 12.20 -17.85
C ILE A 54 24.79 13.38 -17.88
N ALA A 55 24.09 13.64 -16.77
CA ALA A 55 23.20 14.79 -16.65
C ALA A 55 23.93 16.11 -16.97
N LYS A 56 25.11 16.29 -16.38
CA LYS A 56 25.98 17.44 -16.67
C LYS A 56 26.39 17.49 -18.13
N GLY A 57 26.87 16.37 -18.69
CA GLY A 57 27.32 16.28 -20.08
C GLY A 57 26.20 16.55 -21.09
N ALA A 58 24.97 16.19 -20.74
CA ALA A 58 23.75 16.45 -21.50
C ALA A 58 23.26 17.90 -21.39
N GLY A 59 23.88 18.72 -20.51
CA GLY A 59 23.49 20.11 -20.29
C GLY A 59 22.24 20.27 -19.42
N VAL A 60 21.90 19.25 -18.62
CA VAL A 60 20.78 19.32 -17.66
C VAL A 60 21.06 20.39 -16.62
N LYS A 61 20.06 21.21 -16.33
CA LYS A 61 20.13 22.30 -15.33
C LYS A 61 19.23 22.11 -14.13
N LEU A 62 18.35 21.12 -14.18
CA LEU A 62 17.41 20.79 -13.12
C LEU A 62 17.48 19.29 -12.86
N LEU A 63 17.81 18.92 -11.63
CA LEU A 63 17.64 17.57 -11.13
C LEU A 63 16.45 17.56 -10.17
N HIS A 64 15.67 16.51 -10.25
CA HIS A 64 14.59 16.22 -9.34
C HIS A 64 15.07 15.22 -8.28
N ILE A 65 14.68 15.45 -7.03
CA ILE A 65 15.01 14.56 -5.93
C ILE A 65 13.76 14.27 -5.09
N GLN A 66 13.43 12.98 -4.97
CA GLN A 66 12.41 12.47 -4.07
C GLN A 66 13.08 11.89 -2.84
N ARG A 67 12.49 12.17 -1.68
CA ARG A 67 12.94 11.67 -0.38
C ARG A 67 11.75 11.05 0.31
N VAL A 68 11.90 9.82 0.74
CA VAL A 68 10.94 9.17 1.63
C VAL A 68 11.56 9.17 3.02
N TYR A 69 10.84 9.73 3.99
CA TYR A 69 11.21 9.69 5.40
C TYR A 69 10.30 8.70 6.11
N ASN A 70 10.82 8.03 7.11
CA ASN A 70 9.99 7.21 7.98
C ASN A 70 9.22 8.12 8.94
N ASP A 71 7.95 8.33 8.61
CA ASP A 71 6.95 9.04 9.40
C ASP A 71 5.87 8.11 9.96
N VAL A 72 6.08 6.79 9.88
CA VAL A 72 5.15 5.78 10.36
C VAL A 72 4.86 5.99 11.85
N GLU A 73 3.57 5.95 12.18
CA GLU A 73 3.08 5.99 13.55
C GLU A 73 2.43 4.64 13.87
N ILE A 74 3.02 3.93 14.83
CA ILE A 74 2.53 2.64 15.29
C ILE A 74 2.00 2.87 16.69
N ASP A 75 0.68 2.89 16.85
CA ASP A 75 0.06 2.95 18.17
C ASP A 75 -0.21 1.54 18.73
N GLU A 76 -0.58 1.48 20.01
CA GLU A 76 -0.83 0.20 20.70
C GLU A 76 -1.98 -0.61 20.06
N GLU A 77 -2.97 0.08 19.47
CA GLU A 77 -4.13 -0.56 18.81
C GLU A 77 -3.68 -1.20 17.50
N THR A 78 -2.96 -0.45 16.69
CA THR A 78 -2.35 -0.86 15.43
C THR A 78 -1.39 -2.03 15.60
N LEU A 79 -0.52 -1.97 16.62
CA LEU A 79 0.39 -3.06 16.94
C LEU A 79 -0.38 -4.31 17.36
N ALA A 80 -1.47 -4.17 18.12
CA ALA A 80 -2.31 -5.30 18.49
C ALA A 80 -3.00 -5.93 17.27
N GLU A 81 -3.46 -5.13 16.31
CA GLU A 81 -4.05 -5.63 15.05
C GLU A 81 -3.03 -6.39 14.20
N LEU A 82 -1.82 -5.85 14.05
CA LEU A 82 -0.69 -6.52 13.39
C LEU A 82 -0.40 -7.88 14.02
N LEU A 83 -0.36 -7.95 15.35
CA LEU A 83 -0.09 -9.19 16.08
C LEU A 83 -1.24 -10.20 15.98
N VAL A 84 -2.50 -9.75 15.84
CA VAL A 84 -3.66 -10.63 15.64
C VAL A 84 -3.69 -11.20 14.23
N TYR A 85 -3.40 -10.38 13.21
CA TYR A 85 -3.32 -10.83 11.82
C TYR A 85 -2.35 -12.00 11.66
N VAL A 86 -1.18 -11.89 12.31
CA VAL A 86 -0.12 -12.89 12.28
C VAL A 86 -0.48 -14.15 13.06
N ASP A 87 -1.19 -14.01 14.17
CA ASP A 87 -1.72 -15.15 14.93
C ASP A 87 -2.80 -15.92 14.15
N GLU A 88 -3.54 -15.26 13.24
CA GLU A 88 -4.58 -15.88 12.42
C GLU A 88 -4.01 -16.60 11.18
N GLU A 89 -2.84 -16.19 10.67
CA GLU A 89 -2.21 -16.76 9.47
C GLU A 89 -0.98 -17.65 9.72
N GLY A 90 -0.39 -17.66 10.93
CA GLY A 90 0.89 -18.35 11.21
C GLY A 90 0.91 -19.36 12.38
N ASP A 91 2.03 -20.07 12.52
CA ASP A 91 2.33 -21.10 13.54
C ASP A 91 2.94 -20.56 14.84
N GLY A 92 3.03 -19.24 14.97
CA GLY A 92 3.54 -18.53 16.16
C GLY A 92 5.00 -18.05 16.05
N GLU A 93 5.80 -18.53 15.09
CA GLU A 93 7.19 -18.05 14.88
C GLU A 93 7.24 -16.64 14.25
N GLY A 94 6.24 -16.27 13.43
CA GLY A 94 6.18 -14.96 12.76
C GLY A 94 6.01 -13.76 13.70
N LYS A 95 5.59 -13.97 14.94
CA LYS A 95 5.29 -12.87 15.88
C LYS A 95 6.53 -12.16 16.39
N GLU A 96 7.60 -12.92 16.66
CA GLU A 96 8.88 -12.35 17.12
C GLU A 96 9.58 -11.59 15.99
N GLU A 97 9.53 -12.12 14.77
CA GLU A 97 10.07 -11.46 13.58
C GLU A 97 9.38 -10.12 13.34
N ILE A 98 8.05 -10.07 13.45
CA ILE A 98 7.29 -8.85 13.23
C ILE A 98 7.53 -7.80 14.30
N LEU A 99 7.62 -8.21 15.58
CA LEU A 99 8.02 -7.30 16.65
C LEU A 99 9.41 -6.70 16.42
N LYS A 100 10.33 -7.48 15.83
CA LYS A 100 11.67 -7.00 15.47
C LYS A 100 11.63 -6.02 14.30
N GLU A 101 10.84 -6.28 13.27
CA GLU A 101 10.66 -5.35 12.15
C GLU A 101 10.02 -4.03 12.62
N VAL A 102 8.97 -4.10 13.45
CA VAL A 102 8.33 -2.94 14.08
C VAL A 102 9.32 -2.14 14.92
N ALA A 103 10.08 -2.79 15.79
CA ALA A 103 11.07 -2.11 16.62
C ALA A 103 12.13 -1.39 15.78
N LEU A 104 12.59 -2.01 14.69
CA LEU A 104 13.54 -1.39 13.76
C LEU A 104 12.94 -0.15 13.07
N VAL A 105 11.67 -0.19 12.66
CA VAL A 105 10.95 0.96 12.09
C VAL A 105 10.78 2.07 13.13
N GLU A 106 10.46 1.74 14.39
CA GLU A 106 10.38 2.75 15.45
C GLU A 106 11.73 3.41 15.76
N GLU A 107 12.80 2.62 15.87
CA GLU A 107 14.17 3.12 16.12
C GLU A 107 14.68 4.04 15.00
N THR A 108 14.17 3.87 13.78
CA THR A 108 14.56 4.62 12.59
C THR A 108 13.61 5.77 12.25
N LYS A 109 12.68 6.13 13.15
CA LYS A 109 11.74 7.23 12.93
C LYS A 109 12.44 8.55 12.58
N GLY A 110 11.93 9.22 11.56
CA GLY A 110 12.48 10.47 11.00
C GLY A 110 13.76 10.30 10.18
N GLN A 111 14.26 9.07 9.98
CA GLN A 111 15.37 8.80 9.08
C GLN A 111 14.90 8.66 7.62
N LEU A 112 15.83 8.81 6.68
CA LEU A 112 15.55 8.60 5.25
C LEU A 112 15.38 7.10 4.99
N VAL A 113 14.29 6.74 4.33
CA VAL A 113 13.97 5.38 3.86
C VAL A 113 14.56 5.17 2.47
N SER A 114 14.30 6.12 1.56
CA SER A 114 14.78 6.05 0.18
C SER A 114 15.05 7.44 -0.40
N LEU A 115 15.91 7.44 -1.42
CA LEU A 115 16.29 8.61 -2.18
C LEU A 115 16.21 8.27 -3.67
N THR A 116 15.42 9.05 -4.42
CA THR A 116 15.33 8.92 -5.87
C THR A 116 15.81 10.21 -6.51
N LEU A 117 16.78 10.12 -7.41
CA LEU A 117 17.28 11.23 -8.23
C LEU A 117 16.79 11.02 -9.66
N SER A 118 16.19 12.05 -10.26
CA SER A 118 15.76 11.96 -11.65
C SER A 118 16.01 13.23 -12.46
N PHE A 119 16.06 13.11 -13.78
CA PHE A 119 16.06 14.25 -14.69
C PHE A 119 15.47 13.93 -16.05
N PHE A 120 15.05 14.98 -16.74
CA PHE A 120 14.48 14.87 -18.08
C PHE A 120 15.49 15.26 -19.15
N TYR A 121 15.62 14.39 -20.15
CA TYR A 121 16.44 14.65 -21.32
C TYR A 121 15.84 14.00 -22.56
N GLN A 122 15.68 14.77 -23.64
CA GLN A 122 15.14 14.32 -24.93
C GLN A 122 13.81 13.53 -24.83
N GLY A 123 12.95 13.89 -23.88
CA GLY A 123 11.65 13.24 -23.68
C GLY A 123 11.67 11.97 -22.83
N GLY A 124 12.84 11.52 -22.35
CA GLY A 124 12.96 10.46 -21.35
C GLY A 124 13.15 11.01 -19.93
N CYS A 125 12.65 10.27 -18.95
CA CYS A 125 12.97 10.45 -17.53
C CYS A 125 14.05 9.44 -17.15
N TYR A 126 15.21 9.92 -16.72
CA TYR A 126 16.30 9.07 -16.22
C TYR A 126 16.25 9.11 -14.71
N SER A 127 16.16 7.96 -14.06
CA SER A 127 15.98 7.85 -12.62
C SER A 127 17.03 6.95 -11.99
N TRP A 128 17.50 7.28 -10.81
CA TRP A 128 18.34 6.45 -9.97
C TRP A 128 17.76 6.43 -8.57
N GLU A 129 17.80 5.27 -7.92
CA GLU A 129 17.24 5.07 -6.60
C GLU A 129 18.25 4.42 -5.66
N GLN A 130 18.26 4.86 -4.41
CA GLN A 130 18.93 4.19 -3.32
C GLN A 130 18.00 4.08 -2.12
N LYS A 131 17.90 2.86 -1.59
CA LYS A 131 17.09 2.53 -0.42
C LYS A 131 17.98 2.26 0.78
N ALA A 132 17.45 2.51 1.98
CA ALA A 132 18.10 2.14 3.22
C ALA A 132 18.12 0.61 3.35
N ALA A 133 19.08 0.06 4.09
CA ALA A 133 19.15 -1.39 4.33
C ALA A 133 17.93 -1.94 5.09
N TRP A 134 17.25 -1.09 5.86
CA TRP A 134 16.02 -1.38 6.60
C TRP A 134 14.75 -0.97 5.85
N GLU A 135 14.85 -0.52 4.58
CA GLU A 135 13.67 -0.21 3.78
C GLU A 135 12.70 -1.40 3.64
N PRO A 136 13.15 -2.67 3.53
CA PRO A 136 12.22 -3.81 3.51
C PRO A 136 11.34 -3.89 4.75
N SER A 137 11.91 -3.64 5.93
CA SER A 137 11.21 -3.56 7.22
C SER A 137 10.16 -2.45 7.23
N TYR A 138 10.56 -1.28 6.71
CA TYR A 138 9.66 -0.14 6.57
C TYR A 138 8.50 -0.46 5.63
N SER A 139 8.78 -1.02 4.46
CA SER A 139 7.76 -1.37 3.47
C SER A 139 6.80 -2.41 4.04
N PHE A 140 7.31 -3.47 4.67
CA PHE A 140 6.48 -4.48 5.34
C PHE A 140 5.50 -3.86 6.36
N VAL A 141 6.00 -3.02 7.27
CA VAL A 141 5.14 -2.38 8.28
C VAL A 141 4.19 -1.38 7.61
N SER A 142 4.68 -0.54 6.71
CA SER A 142 3.88 0.46 5.99
C SER A 142 2.76 -0.18 5.16
N ASP A 143 3.04 -1.27 4.47
CA ASP A 143 2.07 -2.00 3.66
C ASP A 143 1.01 -2.66 4.53
N PHE A 144 1.33 -3.10 5.74
CA PHE A 144 0.30 -3.53 6.68
C PHE A 144 -0.62 -2.37 7.10
N LEU A 145 -0.02 -1.23 7.45
CA LEU A 145 -0.74 -0.06 7.97
C LEU A 145 -1.61 0.62 6.92
N TYR A 146 -1.08 0.74 5.70
CA TYR A 146 -1.66 1.55 4.63
C TYR A 146 -2.09 0.70 3.43
N GLY A 147 -1.56 -0.51 3.27
CA GLY A 147 -1.86 -1.43 2.17
C GLY A 147 -3.09 -2.32 2.39
N SER A 148 -3.74 -2.28 3.56
CA SER A 148 -5.02 -2.96 3.77
C SER A 148 -6.21 -2.37 2.95
N ASP A 149 -6.00 -1.29 2.19
CA ASP A 149 -6.94 -0.75 1.18
C ASP A 149 -6.47 -0.99 -0.29
N THR A 150 -5.26 -1.52 -0.48
CA THR A 150 -4.80 -2.08 -1.75
C THR A 150 -5.02 -3.59 -1.70
N GLY A 151 -6.25 -4.01 -1.99
CA GLY A 151 -6.59 -5.43 -2.10
C GLY A 151 -5.57 -6.17 -2.97
N ASP A 152 -4.78 -7.01 -2.31
CA ASP A 152 -3.75 -7.79 -2.98
C ASP A 152 -4.38 -8.87 -3.85
N ASP A 153 -3.94 -8.79 -5.09
CA ASP A 153 -3.95 -9.78 -6.13
C ASP A 153 -2.95 -10.88 -5.73
N ASP A 154 -3.39 -11.92 -5.03
CA ASP A 154 -2.68 -13.20 -5.09
C ASP A 154 -3.18 -13.95 -6.33
N ASP A 155 -2.47 -13.70 -7.43
CA ASP A 155 -2.31 -14.63 -8.54
C ASP A 155 -1.65 -15.92 -8.00
N ASP A 156 -2.44 -16.84 -7.46
CA ASP A 156 -2.07 -18.25 -7.42
C ASP A 156 -2.16 -18.78 -8.87
N GLU A 157 -1.07 -18.60 -9.62
CA GLU A 157 -0.80 -19.41 -10.80
C GLU A 157 -0.66 -20.88 -10.36
N ASP A 158 -1.60 -21.70 -10.84
CA ASP A 158 -1.57 -23.15 -10.82
C ASP A 158 -0.19 -23.70 -11.26
N ASP A 159 0.47 -24.45 -10.38
CA ASP A 159 1.36 -25.54 -10.80
C ASP A 159 0.77 -26.86 -10.31
N ASP A 160 -0.11 -27.42 -11.16
CA ASP A 160 -0.47 -28.83 -11.17
C ASP A 160 0.83 -29.68 -11.18
N ASN A 161 1.01 -30.63 -10.26
CA ASN A 161 0.65 -32.03 -10.53
C ASN A 161 1.11 -33.05 -9.45
N ASP A 162 0.25 -34.06 -9.31
CA ASP A 162 0.50 -35.47 -8.98
C ASP A 162 0.83 -35.91 -7.54
N ASN A 163 -0.17 -36.60 -6.96
CA ASN A 163 -0.10 -37.92 -6.33
C ASN A 163 1.24 -38.36 -5.73
N ASP A 164 1.26 -38.72 -4.44
CA ASP A 164 1.22 -40.15 -4.07
C ASP A 164 1.09 -40.32 -2.55
N ASP A 165 0.51 -41.47 -2.22
CA ASP A 165 0.32 -42.08 -0.90
C ASP A 165 1.56 -42.10 0.02
N ASP A 166 1.28 -42.49 1.27
CA ASP A 166 2.14 -43.16 2.26
C ASP A 166 2.55 -42.27 3.45
N GLU A 167 1.91 -42.44 4.61
CA GLU A 167 2.14 -43.45 5.66
C GLU A 167 2.81 -42.82 6.88
N TYR A 168 2.31 -43.25 8.04
CA TYR A 168 2.70 -42.92 9.40
C TYR A 168 4.22 -42.92 9.70
N ASN A 169 4.63 -42.02 10.61
CA ASN A 169 5.39 -42.25 11.87
C ASN A 169 5.54 -40.86 12.54
N ASP A 170 4.94 -40.54 13.68
CA ASP A 170 5.23 -40.99 15.06
C ASP A 170 6.72 -41.03 15.40
N ASP A 171 7.11 -40.13 16.32
CA ASP A 171 8.23 -40.12 17.28
C ASP A 171 8.70 -38.65 17.43
N GLU A 172 8.26 -37.94 18.49
CA GLU A 172 9.01 -37.76 19.75
C GLU A 172 10.44 -37.24 19.52
N ASP A 173 10.77 -36.02 19.98
CA ASP A 173 11.65 -35.82 21.15
C ASP A 173 11.86 -34.34 21.50
N ASP A 174 12.11 -34.14 22.79
CA ASP A 174 12.21 -32.96 23.62
C ASP A 174 13.48 -32.10 23.41
N GLY A 175 13.44 -30.87 23.97
CA GLY A 175 14.63 -30.21 24.54
C GLY A 175 14.72 -28.70 24.24
N ASN A 176 14.19 -27.81 25.08
CA ASN A 176 14.84 -27.25 26.28
C ASN A 176 16.19 -26.54 26.01
N SER A 177 16.25 -25.21 26.19
CA SER A 177 17.11 -24.57 27.21
C SER A 177 17.05 -23.03 27.18
N ASP A 178 16.65 -22.47 28.33
CA ASP A 178 17.34 -21.45 29.13
C ASP A 178 17.75 -20.09 28.54
N ALA A 179 17.04 -19.06 29.03
CA ALA A 179 17.51 -17.95 29.85
C ALA A 179 18.88 -17.30 29.56
N ASN A 180 18.87 -15.98 29.38
CA ASN A 180 19.91 -15.15 29.97
C ASN A 180 19.42 -13.75 30.36
N GLU A 181 19.51 -13.45 31.66
CA GLU A 181 19.48 -12.11 32.23
C GLU A 181 20.75 -11.34 31.81
N SER A 182 20.66 -10.02 31.61
CA SER A 182 21.74 -9.12 32.04
C SER A 182 21.26 -7.68 32.17
N THR A 183 21.41 -7.20 33.40
CA THR A 183 21.35 -5.83 33.93
C THR A 183 22.39 -4.89 33.31
N GLY A 184 22.10 -3.58 33.31
CA GLY A 184 23.12 -2.54 33.12
C GLY A 184 22.56 -1.12 33.15
N GLU A 185 22.72 -0.45 34.29
CA GLU A 185 22.36 0.94 34.56
C GLU A 185 23.28 1.96 33.85
N ASP A 186 22.83 3.23 33.90
CA ASP A 186 23.61 4.46 34.09
C ASP A 186 24.06 5.35 32.89
N GLN A 187 23.52 6.58 32.94
CA GLN A 187 24.20 7.90 32.98
C GLN A 187 23.90 8.96 31.90
N GLU A 188 23.39 10.09 32.43
CA GLU A 188 23.78 11.51 32.19
C GLU A 188 23.77 12.06 30.75
N SER A 189 22.78 12.91 30.43
CA SER A 189 22.83 14.38 30.49
C SER A 189 23.43 15.03 29.23
N GLU A 190 22.66 15.89 28.56
CA GLU A 190 23.12 17.25 28.22
C GLU A 190 21.99 18.07 27.57
N THR A 191 21.73 19.23 28.17
CA THR A 191 20.94 20.34 27.64
C THR A 191 21.69 21.04 26.51
N ILE A 192 21.05 21.24 25.35
CA ILE A 192 21.51 22.21 24.34
C ILE A 192 20.37 23.14 23.94
N LYS A 193 20.69 24.43 24.01
CA LYS A 193 19.87 25.61 23.75
C LYS A 193 19.80 25.96 22.26
N ASP A 194 18.69 26.62 21.91
CA ASP A 194 18.53 27.74 20.98
C ASP A 194 19.23 27.68 19.61
N ARG A 195 18.41 27.57 18.55
CA ARG A 195 18.73 28.20 17.26
C ARG A 195 17.49 28.67 16.50
N SER A 196 17.22 29.96 16.68
CA SER A 196 16.74 30.97 15.72
C SER A 196 16.09 30.49 14.41
N THR A 197 14.79 30.76 14.29
CA THR A 197 14.01 30.73 13.05
C THR A 197 14.36 31.92 12.16
N GLY A 198 14.83 31.63 10.94
CA GLY A 198 15.06 32.61 9.88
C GLY A 198 13.95 32.54 8.83
N THR A 199 13.16 33.60 8.72
CA THR A 199 12.09 33.78 7.74
C THR A 199 12.67 34.06 6.35
N ILE A 200 12.36 33.20 5.38
CA ILE A 200 12.55 33.42 3.93
C ILE A 200 11.17 33.14 3.34
N GLY A 201 10.42 34.08 2.78
CA GLY A 201 10.81 35.02 1.74
C GLY A 201 10.07 34.60 0.47
N GLU A 202 8.77 34.89 0.43
CA GLU A 202 7.85 34.58 -0.67
C GLU A 202 8.33 35.26 -1.96
N ASN A 203 8.65 34.46 -2.98
CA ASN A 203 8.74 34.93 -4.36
C ASN A 203 8.16 33.85 -5.28
N SER A 204 6.93 34.10 -5.71
CA SER A 204 6.17 33.28 -6.65
C SER A 204 6.51 33.69 -8.09
N PRO A 205 6.97 32.78 -8.98
CA PRO A 205 7.09 33.07 -10.41
C PRO A 205 5.94 32.46 -11.22
N ASP A 206 5.23 33.36 -11.91
CA ASP A 206 4.47 33.24 -13.16
C ASP A 206 3.97 31.85 -13.63
N SER A 207 2.65 31.69 -13.57
CA SER A 207 1.87 30.53 -14.01
C SER A 207 1.63 30.44 -15.53
N SER A 208 2.59 30.85 -16.37
CA SER A 208 2.38 30.96 -17.84
C SER A 208 3.02 29.86 -18.69
N LEU A 209 3.52 28.77 -18.09
CA LEU A 209 4.11 27.63 -18.83
C LEU A 209 3.25 26.35 -18.86
N LEU A 210 2.06 26.36 -18.24
CA LEU A 210 1.19 25.16 -18.13
C LEU A 210 0.25 24.93 -19.33
N SER A 211 0.29 25.75 -20.39
CA SER A 211 -0.65 25.65 -21.52
C SER A 211 -0.14 24.86 -22.74
N ILE A 212 1.02 24.20 -22.65
CA ILE A 212 1.65 23.48 -23.79
C ILE A 212 1.37 21.96 -23.75
N PHE A 213 0.87 21.41 -22.64
CA PHE A 213 0.38 20.04 -22.61
C PHE A 213 -1.06 20.04 -23.13
N GLY A 214 -1.25 19.54 -24.34
CA GLY A 214 -2.58 19.37 -24.95
C GLY A 214 -3.53 18.74 -23.93
N SER A 215 -4.75 19.27 -23.89
CA SER A 215 -5.85 18.83 -23.03
C SER A 215 -5.83 17.31 -22.92
N ARG A 216 -5.25 16.77 -21.85
CA ARG A 216 -5.44 15.38 -21.47
C ARG A 216 -6.93 15.27 -21.23
N ASP A 217 -7.63 14.53 -22.07
CA ASP A 217 -9.07 14.33 -21.97
C ASP A 217 -9.36 13.63 -20.63
N THR A 218 -9.48 14.44 -19.57
CA THR A 218 -9.97 14.00 -18.28
C THR A 218 -11.39 13.50 -18.49
N LEU A 219 -11.68 12.28 -18.05
CA LEU A 219 -13.04 11.74 -18.09
C LEU A 219 -14.02 12.75 -17.49
N SER A 220 -15.14 12.97 -18.19
CA SER A 220 -16.17 13.84 -17.66
C SER A 220 -16.82 13.17 -16.43
N PRO A 221 -17.27 13.94 -15.43
CA PRO A 221 -17.98 13.38 -14.28
C PRO A 221 -19.18 12.50 -14.66
N GLU A 222 -19.88 12.85 -15.74
CA GLU A 222 -21.01 12.08 -16.26
C GLU A 222 -20.57 10.72 -16.80
N THR A 223 -19.41 10.65 -17.44
CA THR A 223 -18.82 9.40 -17.94
C THR A 223 -18.44 8.50 -16.77
N ILE A 224 -17.77 9.05 -15.76
CA ILE A 224 -17.38 8.33 -14.55
C ILE A 224 -18.61 7.72 -13.87
N GLU A 225 -19.63 8.54 -13.61
CA GLU A 225 -20.88 8.11 -12.97
C GLU A 225 -21.62 7.05 -13.81
N GLN A 226 -21.70 7.22 -15.14
CA GLN A 226 -22.38 6.28 -16.01
C GLN A 226 -21.75 4.87 -15.95
N TYR A 227 -20.42 4.79 -16.03
CA TYR A 227 -19.73 3.50 -16.03
C TYR A 227 -19.65 2.90 -14.62
N ALA A 228 -19.48 3.70 -13.58
CA ALA A 228 -19.59 3.24 -12.19
C ALA A 228 -20.96 2.59 -11.92
N ARG A 229 -22.05 3.21 -12.40
CA ARG A 229 -23.40 2.62 -12.32
C ARG A 229 -23.55 1.33 -13.11
N LYS A 230 -22.91 1.23 -14.27
CA LYS A 230 -22.90 0.00 -15.09
C LYS A 230 -22.16 -1.14 -14.36
N LEU A 231 -21.08 -0.85 -13.65
CA LEU A 231 -20.36 -1.83 -12.82
C LEU A 231 -21.25 -2.37 -11.70
N ILE A 232 -21.87 -1.51 -10.90
CA ILE A 232 -22.73 -1.96 -9.78
C ILE A 232 -24.06 -2.61 -10.22
N GLN A 233 -24.41 -2.54 -11.50
CA GLN A 233 -25.52 -3.29 -12.10
C GLN A 233 -25.09 -4.67 -12.62
N THR A 234 -23.79 -4.93 -12.72
CA THR A 234 -23.26 -6.18 -13.24
C THR A 234 -23.26 -7.24 -12.15
N GLU A 235 -23.99 -8.34 -12.39
CA GLU A 235 -24.17 -9.40 -11.40
C GLU A 235 -22.85 -10.00 -10.89
N LYS A 236 -21.85 -10.18 -11.78
CA LYS A 236 -20.52 -10.65 -11.38
C LYS A 236 -19.87 -9.71 -10.37
N TYR A 237 -19.89 -8.41 -10.66
CA TYR A 237 -19.31 -7.38 -9.79
C TYR A 237 -20.04 -7.33 -8.44
N VAL A 238 -21.37 -7.40 -8.44
CA VAL A 238 -22.17 -7.37 -7.20
C VAL A 238 -21.98 -8.62 -6.34
N ARG A 239 -21.79 -9.78 -6.97
CA ARG A 239 -21.62 -11.06 -6.26
C ARG A 239 -20.20 -11.27 -5.73
N ALA A 240 -19.21 -10.61 -6.31
CA ALA A 240 -17.83 -10.67 -5.85
C ALA A 240 -17.75 -10.30 -4.36
N LYS A 241 -17.12 -11.20 -3.61
CA LYS A 241 -17.10 -11.17 -2.14
C LYS A 241 -16.08 -10.16 -1.65
N HIS A 242 -14.96 -10.06 -2.35
CA HIS A 242 -13.81 -9.24 -1.98
C HIS A 242 -13.66 -8.03 -2.90
N MET A 243 -12.94 -7.01 -2.44
CA MET A 243 -12.70 -5.80 -3.22
C MET A 243 -11.81 -6.07 -4.43
N HIS A 244 -10.74 -6.86 -4.28
CA HIS A 244 -9.85 -7.23 -5.39
C HIS A 244 -10.62 -7.94 -6.53
N GLU A 245 -11.52 -8.88 -6.23
CA GLU A 245 -12.37 -9.54 -7.24
C GLU A 245 -13.19 -8.51 -8.04
N ARG A 246 -13.74 -7.50 -7.35
CA ARG A 246 -14.48 -6.42 -7.97
C ARG A 246 -13.59 -5.54 -8.85
N ARG A 247 -12.37 -5.21 -8.42
CA ARG A 247 -11.37 -4.48 -9.22
C ARG A 247 -11.06 -5.22 -10.51
N THR A 248 -10.77 -6.52 -10.44
CA THR A 248 -10.48 -7.35 -11.61
C THR A 248 -11.65 -7.41 -12.58
N ILE A 249 -12.88 -7.56 -12.08
CA ILE A 249 -14.09 -7.49 -12.90
C ILE A 249 -14.25 -6.10 -13.53
N ALA A 250 -14.03 -5.02 -12.77
CA ALA A 250 -14.12 -3.66 -13.26
C ALA A 250 -13.13 -3.40 -14.38
N LYS A 251 -11.86 -3.75 -14.19
CA LYS A 251 -10.80 -3.65 -15.19
C LYS A 251 -11.17 -4.37 -16.50
N GLN A 252 -11.61 -5.63 -16.42
CA GLN A 252 -12.05 -6.39 -17.59
C GLN A 252 -13.22 -5.74 -18.33
N LEU A 253 -14.22 -5.25 -17.58
CA LEU A 253 -15.39 -4.59 -18.15
C LEU A 253 -15.03 -3.24 -18.79
N LEU A 254 -14.22 -2.42 -18.13
CA LEU A 254 -13.82 -1.11 -18.63
C LEU A 254 -12.89 -1.23 -19.84
N GLN A 255 -11.99 -2.21 -19.85
CA GLN A 255 -11.16 -2.51 -21.01
C GLN A 255 -12.02 -2.92 -22.22
N ALA A 256 -13.07 -3.72 -22.02
CA ALA A 256 -14.02 -4.10 -23.08
C ALA A 256 -14.82 -2.90 -23.63
N GLU A 257 -14.99 -1.84 -22.83
CA GLU A 257 -15.66 -0.60 -23.22
C GLU A 257 -14.71 0.44 -23.86
N GLY A 258 -13.42 0.10 -23.98
CA GLY A 258 -12.43 0.92 -24.68
C GLY A 258 -11.62 1.88 -23.80
N PHE A 259 -11.75 1.80 -22.47
CA PHE A 259 -10.84 2.50 -21.57
C PHE A 259 -9.48 1.83 -21.60
N SER A 260 -8.43 2.60 -21.86
CA SER A 260 -7.10 2.06 -22.20
C SER A 260 -6.01 2.44 -21.20
N THR A 261 -6.31 3.38 -20.29
CA THR A 261 -5.34 3.83 -19.29
C THR A 261 -5.73 3.36 -17.90
N MET A 262 -4.73 3.03 -17.10
CA MET A 262 -4.91 2.63 -15.70
C MET A 262 -5.63 3.72 -14.88
N ARG A 263 -5.33 4.99 -15.17
CA ARG A 263 -5.95 6.14 -14.51
C ARG A 263 -7.46 6.23 -14.75
N GLU A 264 -7.92 5.96 -15.98
CA GLU A 264 -9.35 5.94 -16.30
C GLU A 264 -10.07 4.84 -15.54
N TRP A 265 -9.46 3.66 -15.44
CA TRP A 265 -10.03 2.53 -14.70
C TRP A 265 -10.17 2.86 -13.22
N TRP A 266 -9.11 3.37 -12.61
CA TRP A 266 -9.05 3.66 -11.19
C TRP A 266 -10.12 4.66 -10.75
N ILE A 267 -10.30 5.77 -11.50
CA ILE A 267 -11.31 6.80 -11.16
C ILE A 267 -12.74 6.24 -11.26
N ILE A 268 -13.03 5.39 -12.26
CA ILE A 268 -14.36 4.78 -12.42
C ILE A 268 -14.61 3.73 -11.34
N GLU A 269 -13.59 2.93 -11.02
CA GLU A 269 -13.63 1.90 -10.00
C GLU A 269 -13.87 2.48 -8.60
N GLU A 270 -13.11 3.52 -8.22
CA GLU A 270 -13.29 4.22 -6.94
C GLU A 270 -14.73 4.70 -6.78
N ARG A 271 -15.27 5.33 -7.84
CA ARG A 271 -16.67 5.76 -7.85
C ARG A 271 -17.66 4.59 -7.78
N ALA A 272 -17.34 3.45 -8.40
CA ALA A 272 -18.18 2.25 -8.34
C ALA A 272 -18.21 1.64 -6.93
N GLU A 273 -17.09 1.63 -6.22
CA GLU A 273 -17.00 1.15 -4.84
C GLU A 273 -17.77 2.05 -3.86
N GLU A 274 -17.72 3.38 -4.05
CA GLU A 274 -18.58 4.31 -3.31
C GLU A 274 -20.06 3.96 -3.51
N LEU A 275 -20.50 3.83 -4.76
CA LEU A 275 -21.90 3.49 -5.08
C LEU A 275 -22.28 2.09 -4.56
N TYR A 276 -21.37 1.13 -4.60
CA TYR A 276 -21.60 -0.22 -4.08
C TYR A 276 -21.84 -0.19 -2.56
N ARG A 277 -21.00 0.56 -1.82
CA ARG A 277 -21.13 0.74 -0.37
C ARG A 277 -22.43 1.43 0.00
N ASP A 278 -22.81 2.48 -0.73
CA ASP A 278 -23.96 3.32 -0.38
C ASP A 278 -25.30 2.74 -0.86
N GLU A 279 -25.33 2.11 -2.03
CA GLU A 279 -26.59 1.65 -2.65
C GLU A 279 -26.77 0.14 -2.54
N VAL A 280 -25.72 -0.67 -2.78
CA VAL A 280 -25.85 -2.13 -2.92
C VAL A 280 -25.77 -2.84 -1.58
N VAL A 281 -24.83 -2.48 -0.71
CA VAL A 281 -24.67 -3.11 0.62
C VAL A 281 -25.96 -3.01 1.43
N PRO A 282 -26.60 -1.83 1.61
CA PRO A 282 -27.84 -1.73 2.40
C PRO A 282 -28.99 -2.53 1.81
N GLN A 283 -29.07 -2.64 0.48
CA GLN A 283 -30.08 -3.48 -0.19
C GLN A 283 -29.85 -4.96 0.11
N ARG A 284 -28.61 -5.46 0.00
CA ARG A 284 -28.27 -6.85 0.34
C ARG A 284 -28.53 -7.16 1.81
N GLU A 285 -28.17 -6.25 2.71
CA GLU A 285 -28.48 -6.43 4.15
C GLU A 285 -29.98 -6.61 4.38
N LYS A 286 -30.80 -5.76 3.74
CA LYS A 286 -32.26 -5.85 3.83
C LYS A 286 -32.77 -7.18 3.29
N GLU A 287 -32.26 -7.64 2.15
CA GLU A 287 -32.62 -8.94 1.58
C GLU A 287 -32.23 -10.10 2.49
N TYR A 288 -31.04 -10.09 3.08
CA TYR A 288 -30.61 -11.12 4.04
C TYR A 288 -31.53 -11.17 5.24
N ILE A 289 -31.83 -10.00 5.82
CA ILE A 289 -32.75 -9.89 6.96
C ILE A 289 -34.14 -10.44 6.61
N GLU A 290 -34.70 -10.13 5.45
CA GLU A 290 -36.01 -10.64 5.02
C GLU A 290 -36.00 -12.15 4.75
N LYS A 291 -34.94 -12.68 4.11
CA LYS A 291 -34.75 -14.13 3.91
C LYS A 291 -34.64 -14.87 5.23
N ILE A 292 -33.89 -14.34 6.20
CA ILE A 292 -33.76 -14.92 7.53
C ILE A 292 -35.09 -14.85 8.28
N LYS A 293 -35.85 -13.75 8.20
CA LYS A 293 -37.21 -13.68 8.79
C LYS A 293 -38.14 -14.74 8.20
N ALA A 294 -38.12 -14.94 6.89
CA ALA A 294 -38.91 -15.96 6.23
C ALA A 294 -38.50 -17.36 6.72
N TYR A 295 -37.20 -17.61 6.84
CA TYR A 295 -36.66 -18.84 7.40
C TYR A 295 -37.14 -19.07 8.84
N LEU A 296 -37.00 -18.09 9.74
CA LEU A 296 -37.43 -18.15 11.13
C LEU A 296 -38.92 -18.51 11.29
N LYS A 297 -39.78 -18.04 10.38
CA LYS A 297 -41.23 -18.36 10.38
C LYS A 297 -41.56 -19.74 9.84
N SER A 298 -40.68 -20.32 9.03
CA SER A 298 -40.94 -21.56 8.28
C SER A 298 -40.54 -22.85 9.01
N THR A 299 -39.81 -22.74 10.12
CA THR A 299 -39.26 -23.90 10.85
C THR A 299 -39.49 -23.80 12.35
N ASP A 300 -39.83 -24.92 12.99
CA ASP A 300 -40.03 -25.00 14.44
C ASP A 300 -38.72 -24.96 15.24
N LYS A 301 -37.60 -25.24 14.60
CA LYS A 301 -36.26 -25.29 15.21
C LYS A 301 -35.25 -24.53 14.36
N PRO A 302 -35.34 -23.19 14.29
CA PRO A 302 -34.44 -22.39 13.48
C PRO A 302 -33.02 -22.44 14.07
N SER A 303 -32.01 -22.49 13.21
CA SER A 303 -30.59 -22.45 13.60
C SER A 303 -29.79 -21.48 12.75
N MET A 304 -28.70 -20.95 13.30
CA MET A 304 -27.80 -20.04 12.56
C MET A 304 -27.18 -20.72 11.35
N ALA A 305 -26.79 -22.00 11.46
CA ALA A 305 -26.28 -22.76 10.32
C ALA A 305 -27.32 -22.95 9.20
N GLY A 306 -28.61 -23.06 9.55
CA GLY A 306 -29.68 -23.09 8.56
C GLY A 306 -29.88 -21.73 7.88
N ALA A 307 -29.88 -20.64 8.67
CA ALA A 307 -29.94 -19.29 8.13
C ALA A 307 -28.76 -18.97 7.19
N ALA A 308 -27.55 -19.38 7.56
CA ALA A 308 -26.33 -19.25 6.77
C ALA A 308 -26.47 -19.81 5.36
N ARG A 309 -27.04 -21.02 5.24
CA ARG A 309 -27.32 -21.65 3.93
C ARG A 309 -28.37 -20.90 3.11
N ILE A 310 -29.35 -20.27 3.75
CA ILE A 310 -30.42 -19.53 3.05
C ILE A 310 -29.91 -18.23 2.42
N VAL A 311 -28.93 -17.58 3.07
CA VAL A 311 -28.33 -16.34 2.57
C VAL A 311 -26.99 -16.54 1.86
N ASP A 312 -26.55 -17.80 1.71
CA ASP A 312 -25.30 -18.19 1.08
C ASP A 312 -24.08 -17.46 1.69
N MET A 313 -23.94 -17.57 3.01
CA MET A 313 -22.92 -16.89 3.80
C MET A 313 -22.35 -17.81 4.86
N ASP A 314 -21.10 -17.59 5.27
CA ASP A 314 -20.51 -18.25 6.43
C ASP A 314 -21.35 -18.00 7.70
N ALA A 315 -21.54 -19.05 8.52
CA ALA A 315 -22.33 -18.98 9.74
C ALA A 315 -21.81 -17.93 10.75
N ARG A 316 -20.50 -17.67 10.80
CA ARG A 316 -19.89 -16.65 11.67
C ARG A 316 -20.36 -15.24 11.32
N ARG A 317 -20.65 -14.98 10.04
CA ARG A 317 -21.05 -13.65 9.54
C ARG A 317 -22.56 -13.40 9.59
N VAL A 318 -23.36 -14.45 9.84
CA VAL A 318 -24.83 -14.38 9.84
C VAL A 318 -25.39 -13.76 11.12
N GLY A 319 -24.63 -13.80 12.22
CA GLY A 319 -25.06 -13.36 13.56
C GLY A 319 -25.73 -11.98 13.59
N PRO A 320 -25.12 -10.91 13.05
CA PRO A 320 -25.72 -9.58 13.05
C PRO A 320 -27.08 -9.51 12.34
N TYR A 321 -27.22 -10.21 11.20
CA TYR A 321 -28.47 -10.24 10.43
C TYR A 321 -29.54 -11.09 11.11
N TRP A 322 -29.13 -12.18 11.75
CA TRP A 322 -30.00 -13.05 12.53
C TRP A 322 -30.66 -12.32 13.70
N GLU A 323 -29.88 -11.59 14.50
CA GLU A 323 -30.41 -10.82 15.63
C GLU A 323 -31.33 -9.70 15.15
N LYS A 324 -30.95 -8.96 14.10
CA LYS A 324 -31.83 -7.96 13.46
C LYS A 324 -33.15 -8.58 13.00
N ALA A 325 -33.11 -9.74 12.34
CA ALA A 325 -34.29 -10.45 11.86
C ALA A 325 -35.19 -10.89 13.02
N LYS A 326 -34.62 -11.52 14.06
CA LYS A 326 -35.34 -11.99 15.24
C LYS A 326 -36.02 -10.85 16.00
N ASN A 327 -35.31 -9.75 16.23
CA ASN A 327 -35.84 -8.58 16.93
C ASN A 327 -37.01 -7.92 16.18
N SER A 328 -37.02 -7.99 14.85
CA SER A 328 -38.12 -7.45 14.04
C SER A 328 -39.39 -8.32 14.01
N LEU A 329 -39.36 -9.51 14.61
CA LEU A 329 -40.50 -10.43 14.71
C LEU A 329 -41.23 -10.38 16.06
N LEU A 330 -40.63 -9.71 17.05
CA LEU A 330 -41.21 -9.48 18.39
C LEU A 330 -42.11 -8.25 18.39
#